data_AF-A0A2E9WC57-F1
#
_entry.id   AF-A0A2E9WC57-F1
#
_cell.length_a   1.000
_cell.length_b   1.000
_cell.length_c   1.000
_cell.angle_alpha   90.00
_cell.angle_beta   90.00
_cell.angle_gamma   90.00
#
_symmetry.space_group_name_H-M   'P 1'
#
loop_
_entity.id
_entity.type
_entity.pdbx_description
1 polymer ?
#
loop_
_entity_poly.entity_id
_entity_poly.type
_entity_poly.pdbx_seq_one_letter_code
_entity_poly.pdbx_strand_id
1 'polypeptide(L)'
;MFEDFIYVLTKYDVWLWRGFLLTAQLLVISVAFGTVLAIPLAVARVSKKVWIQAVPFAFIYMFRGTPLIGQLFMMYYGVGQLVANIDGIQDHWTWTYLRDPYWYCLLTFVLNTAAYVA
;
A
#
# COMPACT_ATOMS: atom_id res chain seq x y z
N MET A 1 15.06 -10.45 -33.08
CA MET A 1 15.15 -9.64 -31.84
C MET A 1 14.23 -8.42 -31.86
N PHE A 2 14.40 -7.46 -32.78
CA PHE A 2 13.53 -6.27 -32.83
C PHE A 2 12.09 -6.59 -33.25
N GLU A 3 11.91 -7.48 -34.23
CA GLU A 3 10.57 -7.93 -34.65
C GLU A 3 9.86 -8.75 -33.56
N ASP A 4 10.60 -9.62 -32.86
CA ASP A 4 10.06 -10.39 -31.72
C ASP A 4 9.56 -9.45 -30.60
N PHE A 5 10.28 -8.36 -30.36
CA PHE A 5 9.88 -7.34 -29.37
C PHE A 5 8.60 -6.61 -29.78
N ILE A 6 8.49 -6.16 -31.03
CA ILE A 6 7.28 -5.51 -31.56
C ILE A 6 6.09 -6.46 -31.53
N TYR A 7 6.32 -7.74 -31.86
CA TYR A 7 5.28 -8.76 -31.80
C TYR A 7 4.77 -8.94 -30.36
N VAL A 8 5.64 -8.99 -29.36
CA VAL A 8 5.22 -9.07 -27.95
C VAL A 8 4.43 -7.82 -27.54
N LEU A 9 4.89 -6.63 -27.91
CA LEU A 9 4.20 -5.38 -27.56
C LEU A 9 2.81 -5.28 -28.18
N THR A 10 2.67 -5.65 -29.45
CA THR A 10 1.36 -5.60 -30.14
C THR A 10 0.43 -6.72 -29.68
N LYS A 11 0.97 -7.90 -29.33
CA LYS A 11 0.18 -9.03 -28.81
C LYS A 11 -0.39 -8.78 -27.42
N TYR A 12 0.32 -8.04 -26.57
CA TYR A 12 -0.07 -7.79 -25.17
C TYR A 12 -0.40 -6.31 -24.90
N ASP A 13 -0.63 -5.52 -25.93
CA ASP A 13 -0.90 -4.08 -25.86
C ASP A 13 -1.98 -3.72 -24.81
N VAL A 14 -3.11 -4.42 -24.83
CA VAL A 14 -4.22 -4.20 -23.90
C VAL A 14 -3.83 -4.53 -22.46
N TRP A 15 -3.06 -5.59 -22.24
CA TRP A 15 -2.61 -5.99 -20.91
C TRP A 15 -1.58 -5.01 -20.35
N LEU A 16 -0.66 -4.55 -21.19
CA LEU A 16 0.33 -3.53 -20.83
C LEU A 16 -0.35 -2.21 -20.47
N TRP A 17 -1.35 -1.78 -21.25
CA TRP A 17 -2.12 -0.58 -20.96
C TRP A 17 -2.91 -0.70 -19.65
N ARG A 18 -3.57 -1.84 -19.40
CA ARG A 18 -4.27 -2.07 -18.14
C ARG A 18 -3.32 -2.08 -16.95
N GLY A 19 -2.17 -2.74 -17.08
CA GLY A 19 -1.14 -2.76 -16.04
C GLY A 19 -0.60 -1.36 -15.74
N PHE A 20 -0.30 -0.59 -16.78
CA PHE A 20 0.13 0.81 -16.65
C PHE A 20 -0.91 1.65 -15.92
N LEU A 21 -2.18 1.58 -16.31
CA LEU A 21 -3.26 2.33 -15.67
C LEU A 21 -3.42 1.92 -14.19
N LEU A 22 -3.32 0.61 -13.89
CA LEU A 22 -3.37 0.12 -12.51
C LEU A 22 -2.21 0.66 -11.67
N THR A 23 -0.99 0.64 -12.20
CA THR A 23 0.18 1.19 -11.51
C THR A 23 0.04 2.69 -11.30
N ALA A 24 -0.40 3.44 -12.31
CA ALA A 24 -0.62 4.88 -12.21
C ALA A 24 -1.71 5.20 -11.18
N GLN A 25 -2.80 4.44 -11.17
CA GLN A 25 -3.87 4.56 -10.18
C GLN A 25 -3.35 4.33 -8.76
N LEU A 26 -2.65 3.21 -8.52
CA LEU A 26 -2.06 2.93 -7.21
C LEU A 26 -1.09 4.03 -6.78
N LEU A 27 -0.24 4.51 -7.69
CA LEU A 27 0.71 5.59 -7.43
C LEU A 27 0.00 6.88 -6.99
N VAL A 28 -0.94 7.36 -7.80
CA VAL A 28 -1.64 8.64 -7.55
C VAL A 28 -2.40 8.59 -6.24
N ILE A 29 -3.15 7.51 -5.99
CA ILE A 29 -3.93 7.37 -4.75
C ILE A 29 -2.98 7.23 -3.55
N SER A 30 -1.92 6.44 -3.66
CA SER A 30 -0.97 6.24 -2.55
C SER A 30 -0.25 7.53 -2.16
N VAL A 31 0.19 8.31 -3.16
CA VAL A 31 0.82 9.60 -2.92
C VAL A 31 -0.17 10.59 -2.31
N ALA A 32 -1.38 10.72 -2.88
CA ALA A 32 -2.37 11.66 -2.37
C ALA A 32 -2.73 11.40 -0.90
N PHE A 33 -3.16 10.18 -0.57
CA PHE A 33 -3.54 9.83 0.80
C PHE A 33 -2.34 9.72 1.74
N GLY A 34 -1.21 9.21 1.25
CA GLY A 34 0.04 9.12 2.02
C GLY A 34 0.54 10.50 2.46
N THR A 35 0.54 11.49 1.56
CA THR A 35 0.91 12.87 1.90
C THR A 35 -0.07 13.51 2.86
N VAL A 36 -1.38 13.30 2.69
CA VAL A 36 -2.39 13.78 3.65
C VAL A 36 -2.15 13.22 5.06
N LEU A 37 -1.80 11.94 5.17
CA LEU A 37 -1.45 11.32 6.46
C LEU A 37 -0.09 11.76 7.00
N ALA A 38 0.87 12.08 6.12
CA ALA A 38 2.20 12.52 6.51
C ALA A 38 2.17 13.85 7.26
N ILE A 39 1.29 14.78 6.89
CA ILE A 39 1.18 16.11 7.52
C ILE A 39 0.96 16.02 9.04
N PRO A 40 -0.12 15.38 9.56
CA PRO A 40 -0.32 15.27 11.01
C PRO A 40 0.78 14.43 11.68
N LEU A 41 1.32 13.42 11.02
CA LEU A 41 2.44 12.62 11.55
C LEU A 41 3.70 13.46 11.76
N ALA A 42 4.08 14.27 10.77
CA ALA A 42 5.24 15.17 10.84
C ALA A 42 5.05 16.23 11.94
N VAL A 43 3.86 16.83 12.03
CA VAL A 43 3.52 17.80 13.07
C VAL A 43 3.59 17.17 14.46
N ALA A 44 3.04 15.96 14.63
CA ALA A 44 3.11 15.24 15.90
C ALA A 44 4.54 14.81 16.25
N ARG A 45 5.38 14.50 15.25
CA ARG A 45 6.77 14.07 15.43
C ARG A 45 7.69 15.16 15.98
N VAL A 46 7.39 16.43 15.72
CA VAL A 46 8.14 17.59 16.25
C VAL A 46 7.59 18.09 17.60
N SER A 47 6.56 17.45 18.15
CA SER A 47 5.99 17.81 19.44
C SER A 47 7.00 17.64 20.58
N LYS A 48 6.99 18.55 21.55
CA LYS A 48 7.81 18.45 22.78
C LYS A 48 7.33 17.36 23.74
N LYS A 49 6.07 16.91 23.59
CA LYS A 49 5.48 15.89 24.46
C LYS A 49 5.91 14.51 23.97
N VAL A 50 6.74 13.83 24.76
CA VAL A 50 7.31 12.51 24.42
C VAL A 50 6.23 11.51 24.01
N TRP A 51 5.09 11.46 24.72
CA TRP A 51 3.98 10.55 24.39
C TRP A 51 3.35 10.81 23.02
N ILE A 52 3.27 12.07 22.59
CA ILE A 52 2.74 12.44 21.26
C ILE A 52 3.77 12.13 20.19
N GLN A 53 5.04 12.40 20.47
CA GLN A 53 6.14 12.18 19.54
C GLN A 53 6.48 10.69 19.35
N ALA A 54 6.23 9.84 20.35
CA ALA A 54 6.57 8.43 20.35
C ALA A 54 5.77 7.62 19.31
N VAL A 55 4.48 7.94 19.11
CA VAL A 55 3.63 7.20 18.16
C VAL A 55 4.08 7.40 16.70
N PRO A 56 4.23 8.65 16.18
CA PRO A 56 4.80 8.87 14.85
C PRO A 56 6.22 8.35 14.72
N PHE A 57 7.03 8.41 15.79
CA PHE A 57 8.38 7.85 15.76
C PHE A 57 8.38 6.35 15.48
N ALA A 58 7.62 5.59 16.26
CA ALA A 58 7.55 4.14 16.12
C ALA A 58 7.00 3.74 14.75
N PHE A 59 5.95 4.44 14.29
CA PHE A 59 5.40 4.25 12.94
C PHE A 59 6.45 4.52 11.86
N ILE A 60 7.07 5.70 11.84
CA ILE A 60 8.07 6.06 10.82
C ILE A 60 9.26 5.10 10.85
N TYR A 61 9.75 4.76 12.05
CA TYR A 61 10.87 3.82 12.22
C TYR A 61 10.55 2.43 11.66
N MET A 62 9.36 1.89 11.97
CA MET A 62 8.94 0.58 11.47
C MET A 62 8.79 0.57 9.95
N PHE A 63 8.12 1.56 9.37
CA PHE A 63 7.81 1.59 7.94
C PHE A 63 9.02 1.97 7.07
N ARG A 64 9.93 2.82 7.56
CA ARG A 64 11.20 3.11 6.86
C ARG A 64 12.26 2.01 7.09
N GLY A 65 12.18 1.29 8.22
CA GLY A 65 13.14 0.25 8.59
C GLY A 65 12.85 -1.13 8.00
N THR A 66 11.71 -1.34 7.34
CA THR A 66 11.32 -2.64 6.75
C THR A 66 11.19 -2.56 5.22
N PRO A 67 11.62 -3.61 4.47
CA PRO A 67 11.46 -3.62 3.02
C PRO A 67 9.99 -3.55 2.59
N LEU A 68 9.67 -2.71 1.60
CA LEU A 68 8.30 -2.53 1.10
C LEU A 68 7.65 -3.86 0.66
N ILE A 69 8.41 -4.71 -0.02
CA ILE A 69 7.90 -6.03 -0.45
C ILE A 69 7.56 -6.93 0.76
N GLY A 70 8.31 -6.83 1.85
CA GLY A 70 8.01 -7.53 3.10
C GLY A 70 6.74 -7.01 3.77
N GLN A 71 6.54 -5.68 3.77
CA GLN A 71 5.29 -5.07 4.24
C GLN A 71 4.09 -5.57 3.43
N LEU A 72 4.25 -5.65 2.11
CA LEU A 72 3.18 -6.10 1.22
C LEU A 72 2.82 -7.57 1.46
N PHE A 73 3.83 -8.44 1.60
CA PHE A 73 3.59 -9.85 1.94
C PHE A 73 2.97 -10.02 3.32
N MET A 74 3.43 -9.26 4.32
CA MET A 74 2.83 -9.28 5.66
C MET A 74 1.36 -8.85 5.62
N MET A 75 1.02 -7.83 4.84
CA MET A 75 -0.36 -7.36 4.71
C MET A 75 -1.23 -8.38 3.98
N TYR A 76 -0.78 -8.89 2.84
CA TYR A 76 -1.59 -9.82 2.03
C TYR A 76 -1.71 -11.21 2.66
N TYR A 77 -0.58 -11.84 3.00
CA TYR A 77 -0.57 -13.20 3.54
C TYR A 77 -0.76 -13.25 5.06
N GLY A 78 -0.24 -12.27 5.80
CA GLY A 78 -0.41 -12.23 7.26
C GLY A 78 -1.79 -11.71 7.63
N VAL A 79 -2.04 -10.41 7.40
CA VAL A 79 -3.31 -9.78 7.78
C VAL A 79 -4.49 -10.38 7.01
N GLY A 80 -4.36 -10.58 5.70
CA GLY A 80 -5.43 -11.18 4.89
C GLY A 80 -5.85 -12.58 5.38
N GLN A 81 -4.89 -13.42 5.77
CA GLN A 81 -5.20 -14.74 6.33
C GLN A 81 -5.85 -14.63 7.70
N LEU A 82 -5.36 -13.76 8.59
CA LEU A 82 -5.97 -13.55 9.91
C LEU A 82 -7.43 -13.08 9.78
N VAL A 83 -7.69 -12.12 8.90
CA VAL A 83 -9.04 -11.61 8.64
C VAL A 83 -9.93 -12.70 8.07
N ALA A 84 -9.44 -13.54 7.15
CA ALA A 84 -10.22 -14.62 6.56
C ALA A 84 -10.64 -15.73 7.55
N ASN A 85 -9.96 -15.85 8.69
CA ASN A 85 -10.29 -16.80 9.76
C ASN A 85 -11.31 -16.26 10.77
N ILE A 86 -11.79 -15.02 10.61
CA ILE A 86 -12.84 -14.46 11.47
C ILE A 86 -14.18 -15.07 11.08
N ASP A 87 -14.86 -15.70 12.03
CA ASP A 87 -16.17 -16.31 11.79
C ASP A 87 -17.19 -15.27 11.29
N GLY A 88 -17.92 -15.60 10.21
CA GLY A 88 -18.94 -14.73 9.61
C GLY A 88 -18.40 -13.56 8.77
N ILE A 89 -17.09 -13.37 8.64
CA ILE A 89 -16.53 -12.28 7.82
C ILE A 89 -16.86 -12.44 6.34
N GLN A 90 -16.97 -13.68 5.86
CA GLN A 90 -17.16 -14.00 4.44
C GLN A 90 -18.56 -13.65 3.94
N ASP A 91 -19.54 -13.62 4.85
CA ASP A 91 -20.93 -13.24 4.58
C ASP A 91 -21.12 -11.71 4.67
N HIS A 92 -20.14 -10.99 5.23
CA HIS A 92 -20.20 -9.56 5.41
C HIS A 92 -19.82 -8.81 4.13
N TRP A 93 -20.44 -7.66 3.87
CA TRP A 93 -20.20 -6.84 2.66
C TRP A 93 -18.74 -6.38 2.50
N THR A 94 -17.99 -6.31 3.60
CA THR A 94 -16.56 -5.95 3.58
C THR A 94 -15.68 -7.04 2.97
N TRP A 95 -16.16 -8.29 2.89
CA TRP A 95 -15.40 -9.41 2.34
C TRP A 95 -14.93 -9.16 0.91
N THR A 96 -15.75 -8.48 0.10
CA THR A 96 -15.38 -8.13 -1.29
C THR A 96 -14.09 -7.32 -1.35
N TYR A 97 -13.89 -6.40 -0.40
CA TYR A 97 -12.70 -5.57 -0.31
C TYR A 97 -11.55 -6.31 0.38
N LEU A 98 -11.85 -7.07 1.44
CA LEU A 98 -10.87 -7.81 2.25
C LEU A 98 -10.32 -9.06 1.54
N ARG A 99 -10.95 -9.56 0.49
CA ARG A 99 -10.42 -10.67 -0.29
C ARG A 99 -9.52 -10.22 -1.45
N ASP A 100 -9.71 -8.99 -1.93
CA ASP A 100 -9.01 -8.50 -3.12
C ASP A 100 -7.59 -7.98 -2.76
N PRO A 101 -6.52 -8.48 -3.42
CA PRO A 101 -5.15 -8.03 -3.18
C PRO A 101 -4.95 -6.52 -3.40
N TYR A 102 -5.75 -5.88 -4.26
CA TYR A 102 -5.65 -4.46 -4.56
C TYR A 102 -5.69 -3.58 -3.31
N TRP A 103 -6.58 -3.87 -2.35
CA TRP A 103 -6.73 -3.05 -1.14
C TRP A 103 -5.56 -3.20 -0.17
N TYR A 104 -4.99 -4.40 -0.06
CA TYR A 104 -3.78 -4.62 0.72
C TYR A 104 -2.57 -3.89 0.11
N CYS A 105 -2.42 -3.96 -1.22
CA CYS A 105 -1.41 -3.21 -1.96
C CYS A 105 -1.54 -1.70 -1.71
N LEU A 106 -2.75 -1.17 -1.92
CA LEU A 106 -3.01 0.25 -1.80
C LEU A 106 -2.76 0.74 -0.37
N LEU A 107 -3.28 0.05 0.65
CA LEU A 107 -3.07 0.43 2.05
C LEU A 107 -1.59 0.40 2.42
N THR A 108 -0.86 -0.64 2.00
CA THR A 108 0.58 -0.75 2.24
C THR A 108 1.33 0.43 1.63
N PHE A 109 1.03 0.78 0.38
CA PHE A 109 1.68 1.89 -0.32
C PHE A 109 1.34 3.25 0.27
N VAL A 110 0.08 3.48 0.69
CA VAL A 110 -0.34 4.69 1.40
C VAL A 110 0.44 4.85 2.71
N LEU A 111 0.50 3.80 3.54
CA LEU A 111 1.18 3.84 4.84
C LEU A 111 2.70 4.00 4.68
N ASN A 112 3.30 3.30 3.72
CA ASN A 112 4.71 3.45 3.39
C ASN A 112 5.00 4.89 2.94
N THR A 113 4.19 5.42 2.01
CA THR A 113 4.35 6.81 1.52
C THR A 113 4.20 7.82 2.66
N ALA A 114 3.23 7.64 3.55
CA ALA A 114 3.04 8.50 4.71
C ALA A 114 4.29 8.53 5.61
N ALA A 115 4.90 7.36 5.87
CA ALA A 115 6.11 7.26 6.67
C ALA A 115 7.35 7.87 5.99
N TYR A 116 7.45 7.80 4.66
CA TYR A 116 8.55 8.37 3.90
C TYR A 116 8.42 9.88 3.67
N VAL A 117 7.21 10.43 3.67
CA VAL A 117 6.98 11.87 3.52
C VAL A 117 6.99 12.60 4.87
N ALA A 118 6.61 11.93 5.96
CA ALA A 118 6.67 12.47 7.33
C ALA A 118 8.10 12.54 7.92
#